data_AF-A0A942UP23-F1
#
_entry.id   AF-A0A942UP23-F1
#
_cell.length_a   1.000
_cell.length_b   1.000
_cell.length_c   1.000
_cell.angle_alpha   90.00
_cell.angle_beta   90.00
_cell.angle_gamma   90.00
#
_symmetry.space_group_name_H-M   'P 1'
#
loop_
_entity.id
_entity.type
_entity.pdbx_description
1 polymer ?
#
loop_
_entity_poly.entity_id
_entity_poly.type
_entity_poly.pdbx_seq_one_letter_code
_entity_poly.pdbx_strand_id
1 'polypeptide(L)' 'MQKNNQFEAIFLPSKSGIVKIFIYGFQPYGSWGQVFASMNDMSVNVKGYNRKKTIIRAIAKLNESLLNMKED' A
#
# COMPACT_ATOMS: atom_id res chain seq x y z
N MET A 1 12.86 5.65 -23.65
CA MET A 1 11.88 4.62 -23.24
C MET A 1 10.87 5.25 -22.30
N GLN A 2 9.71 5.67 -22.79
CA GLN A 2 8.55 5.87 -21.91
C GLN A 2 8.05 4.46 -21.54
N LYS A 3 8.61 3.88 -20.47
CA LYS A 3 7.98 2.71 -19.86
C LYS A 3 6.65 3.21 -19.30
N ASN A 4 5.54 2.73 -19.86
CA ASN A 4 4.24 2.84 -19.22
C ASN A 4 4.36 2.23 -17.82
N ASN A 5 4.71 3.04 -16.82
CA ASN A 5 4.67 2.68 -15.42
C ASN A 5 3.20 2.62 -15.03
N GLN A 6 2.50 1.58 -15.52
CA GLN A 6 1.17 1.25 -15.06
C GLN A 6 1.31 0.97 -13.57
N PHE A 7 0.62 1.79 -12.79
CA PHE A 7 0.46 1.57 -11.37
C PHE A 7 -1.02 1.56 -11.08
N GLU A 8 -1.39 0.77 -10.09
CA GLU A 8 -2.78 0.72 -9.63
C GLU A 8 -2.89 1.55 -8.37
N ALA A 9 -3.97 2.32 -8.26
CA ALA A 9 -4.29 3.08 -7.06
C ALA A 9 -5.66 2.66 -6.53
N ILE A 10 -5.74 2.40 -5.23
CA ILE A 10 -6.98 2.11 -4.52
C ILE A 10 -7.16 3.19 -3.46
N PHE A 11 -8.34 3.83 -3.47
CA PHE A 11 -8.73 4.83 -2.49
C PHE A 11 -9.92 4.30 -1.70
N LEU A 12 -9.76 4.21 -0.38
CA LEU A 12 -10.81 3.77 0.53
C LEU A 12 -11.19 4.94 1.45
N PRO A 13 -12.31 5.62 1.18
CA PRO A 13 -12.83 6.65 2.07
C PRO A 13 -13.27 6.05 3.41
N SER A 14 -13.00 6.77 4.49
CA SER A 14 -13.47 6.46 5.83
C SER A 14 -13.87 7.73 6.56
N LYS A 15 -14.50 7.61 7.74
CA LYS A 15 -14.86 8.77 8.57
C LYS A 15 -13.65 9.58 9.04
N SER A 16 -12.47 8.96 9.14
CA SER A 16 -11.26 9.56 9.71
C SER A 16 -10.23 9.99 8.66
N GLY A 17 -10.58 9.90 7.36
CA GLY A 17 -9.68 10.19 6.24
C GLY A 17 -9.79 9.16 5.12
N ILE A 18 -8.86 9.24 4.16
CA ILE A 18 -8.83 8.33 3.00
C ILE A 18 -7.57 7.48 3.08
N VAL A 19 -7.73 6.17 3.05
CA VAL A 19 -6.61 5.25 2.85
C VAL A 19 -6.26 5.24 1.36
N LYS A 20 -5.03 5.64 1.04
CA LYS A 20 -4.49 5.63 -0.33
C LYS A 20 -3.53 4.46 -0.45
N ILE A 21 -3.73 3.59 -1.43
CA ILE A 21 -2.89 2.42 -1.68
C ILE A 21 -2.38 2.50 -3.11
N PHE A 22 -1.07 2.57 -3.30
CA PHE A 22 -0.41 2.57 -4.60
C PHE A 22 0.36 1.27 -4.80
N ILE A 23 0.13 0.60 -5.93
CA ILE A 23 0.68 -0.71 -6.25
C ILE A 23 1.51 -0.59 -7.52
N TYR A 24 2.78 -0.98 -7.44
CA TYR A 24 3.75 -0.94 -8.52
C TYR A 24 4.34 -2.33 -8.77
N GLY A 25 4.49 -2.72 -10.03
CA GLY A 25 5.12 -3.99 -10.42
C GLY A 25 4.17 -5.19 -10.37
N PHE A 26 4.67 -6.36 -9.96
CA PHE A 26 3.96 -7.65 -9.98
C PHE A 26 3.55 -8.18 -11.37
N GLN A 27 4.13 -7.63 -12.44
CA GLN A 27 3.90 -8.05 -13.81
C GLN A 27 5.24 -8.42 -14.47
N PRO A 28 5.40 -9.65 -14.99
CA PRO A 28 4.45 -10.79 -14.93
C PRO A 28 4.26 -11.38 -13.51
N TYR A 29 3.31 -12.30 -13.35
CA TYR A 29 3.03 -12.95 -12.05
C TYR A 29 4.31 -13.51 -11.40
N GLY A 30 4.46 -13.29 -10.08
CA GLY A 30 5.67 -13.68 -9.34
C GLY A 30 6.83 -12.67 -9.44
N SER A 31 6.69 -11.62 -10.26
CA SER A 31 7.67 -10.53 -10.31
C SER A 31 7.68 -9.71 -9.03
N TRP A 32 8.81 -9.07 -8.80
CA TRP A 32 8.95 -8.10 -7.74
C TRP A 32 7.93 -6.96 -7.90
N GLY A 33 7.39 -6.51 -6.78
CA GLY A 33 6.51 -5.37 -6.71
C GLY A 33 6.52 -4.73 -5.34
N GLN A 34 5.86 -3.58 -5.27
CA GLN A 34 5.86 -2.71 -4.11
C GLN A 34 4.48 -2.11 -3.92
N VAL A 35 4.07 -2.01 -2.65
CA VAL A 35 2.81 -1.40 -2.25
C VAL A 35 3.11 -0.31 -1.23
N PHE A 36 2.65 0.89 -1.52
CA PHE A 36 2.61 2.01 -0.60
C PHE A 36 1.19 2.16 -0.08
N ALA A 37 1.02 2.21 1.24
CA ALA A 37 -0.27 2.52 1.85
C ALA A 37 -0.10 3.71 2.77
N SER A 38 -1.00 4.69 2.69
CA SER A 38 -0.94 5.90 3.49
C SER A 38 -2.32 6.36 3.93
N MET A 39 -2.40 6.93 5.13
CA MET A 39 -3.56 7.62 5.66
C MET A 39 -3.09 8.71 6.61
N ASN A 40 -3.58 9.94 6.42
CA ASN A 40 -3.14 11.13 7.16
C ASN A 40 -1.60 11.26 7.07
N ASP A 41 -0.91 11.37 8.21
CA ASP A 41 0.55 11.49 8.29
C ASP A 41 1.28 10.13 8.30
N MET A 42 0.53 9.02 8.30
CA MET A 42 1.10 7.68 8.33
C MET A 42 1.27 7.12 6.93
N SER A 43 2.45 6.58 6.66
CA SER A 43 2.74 5.87 5.42
C SER A 43 3.57 4.62 5.70
N VAL A 44 3.28 3.56 4.96
CA VAL A 44 4.02 2.31 5.01
C VAL A 44 4.35 1.85 3.60
N ASN A 45 5.48 1.17 3.49
CA ASN A 45 6.00 0.67 2.24
C ASN A 45 6.35 -0.81 2.38
N VAL A 46 5.75 -1.66 1.55
CA VAL A 46 5.96 -3.11 1.60
C VAL A 46 6.33 -3.62 0.22
N LYS A 47 7.42 -4.37 0.14
CA LYS A 47 7.92 -5.02 -1.08
C LYS A 47 7.65 -6.53 -1.02
N GLY A 48 7.47 -7.17 -2.18
CA GLY A 48 7.37 -8.62 -2.26
C GLY A 48 7.10 -9.12 -3.67
N TYR A 49 6.96 -10.44 -3.82
CA TYR A 49 6.74 -11.12 -5.11
C TYR A 49 5.29 -11.55 -5.34
N ASN A 50 4.46 -11.54 -4.29
CA ASN A 50 3.05 -11.92 -4.37
C ASN A 50 2.16 -10.70 -4.14
N ARG A 51 1.49 -10.22 -5.20
CA ARG A 51 0.66 -9.02 -5.20
C ARG A 51 -0.34 -8.99 -4.04
N LYS A 52 -1.17 -10.04 -3.90
CA LYS A 52 -2.22 -10.11 -2.87
C LYS A 52 -1.62 -10.08 -1.46
N LYS A 53 -0.60 -10.91 -1.19
CA LYS A 53 0.03 -10.94 0.14
C LYS A 53 0.70 -9.60 0.47
N THR A 54 1.37 -8.98 -0.49
CA THR A 54 2.04 -7.68 -0.26
C THR A 54 1.02 -6.57 0.03
N ILE A 55 -0.11 -6.52 -0.69
CA ILE A 55 -1.19 -5.56 -0.43
C ILE A 55 -1.75 -5.73 0.99
N ILE A 56 -2.11 -6.95 1.37
CA ILE A 56 -2.66 -7.24 2.70
C ILE A 56 -1.67 -6.84 3.80
N ARG A 57 -0.37 -7.18 3.62
CA ARG A 57 0.67 -6.79 4.58
C ARG A 57 0.85 -5.27 4.69
N ALA A 58 0.73 -4.54 3.59
CA ALA A 58 0.78 -3.08 3.62
C ALA A 58 -0.39 -2.48 4.41
N ILE A 59 -1.61 -2.96 4.18
CA ILE A 59 -2.80 -2.51 4.91
C ILE A 59 -2.70 -2.85 6.40
N ALA A 60 -2.29 -4.07 6.74
CA ALA A 60 -2.12 -4.50 8.13
C ALA A 60 -1.10 -3.63 8.89
N LYS A 61 0.08 -3.38 8.28
CA LYS A 61 1.09 -2.50 8.87
C LYS A 61 0.62 -1.07 9.03
N LEU A 62 -0.13 -0.53 8.06
CA LEU A 62 -0.70 0.80 8.19
C LEU A 62 -1.68 0.86 9.37
N ASN A 63 -2.54 -0.15 9.51
CA ASN A 63 -3.50 -0.23 10.62
C ASN A 63 -2.81 -0.32 11.98
N GLU A 64 -1.79 -1.19 12.13
CA GLU A 64 -0.95 -1.26 13.34
C GLU A 64 -0.34 0.11 13.66
N SER A 65 0.21 0.79 12.65
CA SER A 65 0.82 2.10 12.81
C SER A 65 -0.18 3.18 13.24
N LEU A 66 -1.42 3.12 12.73
CA LEU A 66 -2.50 4.03 13.11
C LEU A 66 -3.05 3.76 14.51
N LEU A 67 -3.03 2.50 14.98
CA LEU A 67 -3.45 2.14 16.33
C LEU A 67 -2.43 2.61 17.36
N ASN A 68 -1.15 2.38 17.13
CA ASN A 68 -0.09 2.80 18.04
C ASN A 68 -0.04 4.32 18.23
N MET A 69 -0.37 5.11 17.19
CA MET A 69 -0.42 6.57 17.30
C MET A 69 -1.60 7.10 18.14
N LYS A 70 -2.65 6.30 18.37
CA LYS A 70 -3.79 6.71 19.20
C LYS A 70 -3.58 6.44 20.70
N GLU A 71 -2.55 5.67 21.05
CA GLU A 71 -2.25 5.32 22.44
C GLU A 71 -1.29 6.32 23.11
N ASP A 72 -0.79 7.30 22.36
CA ASP A 72 -0.04 8.49 22.85
C ASP A 72 -0.93 9.74 22.88
#